data_AF-A0A2E0HIR0-F1
#
_entry.id   AF-A0A2E0HIR0-F1
#
_cell.length_a   1.000
_cell.length_b   1.000
_cell.length_c   1.000
_cell.angle_alpha   90.00
_cell.angle_beta   90.00
_cell.angle_gamma   90.00
#
_symmetry.space_group_name_H-M   'P 1'
#
loop_
_entity.id
_entity.type
_entity.pdbx_description
1 polymer ?
#
loop_
_entity_poly.entity_id
_entity_poly.type
_entity_poly.pdbx_seq_one_letter_code
_entity_poly.pdbx_strand_id
1 'polypeptide(L)'
;MSEVSEFEGISGEDVQIIQAIIKSFYGSGTAARFNSSTISEETVKEMAVLLTETADCSQWMDAVPNPSDILMPTKNLKKWALRLLRNAGKPFLTGTEGVTVACKNVRAAQFKHQIILSLKY
;
A
#
# COMPACT_ATOMS: atom_id res chain seq x y z
N MET A 1 24.95 21.08 8.49
CA MET A 1 24.38 19.72 8.44
C MET A 1 23.12 19.81 7.62
N SER A 2 23.14 19.21 6.43
CA SER A 2 22.12 19.37 5.40
C SER A 2 20.79 18.80 5.87
N GLU A 3 19.75 19.63 5.86
CA GLU A 3 18.36 19.22 5.97
C GLU A 3 18.03 18.33 4.77
N VAL A 4 18.00 17.02 5.01
CA VAL A 4 17.64 16.04 3.98
C VAL A 4 16.11 16.07 3.83
N SER A 5 15.67 16.91 2.88
CA SER A 5 14.42 16.82 2.12
C SER A 5 13.22 16.25 2.87
N GLU A 6 12.47 17.13 3.53
CA GLU A 6 11.14 16.85 4.08
C GLU A 6 10.17 16.37 2.98
N PHE A 7 9.90 15.07 2.96
CA PHE A 7 8.58 14.44 3.02
C PHE A 7 7.33 15.11 2.38
N GLU A 8 7.45 15.82 1.26
CA GLU A 8 6.30 16.32 0.48
C GLU A 8 6.06 15.50 -0.81
N GLY A 9 5.46 14.31 -0.69
CA GLY A 9 4.83 13.66 -1.84
C GLY A 9 4.93 12.14 -1.92
N ILE A 10 4.09 11.60 -2.80
CA ILE A 10 4.15 10.20 -3.25
C ILE A 10 5.15 10.18 -4.42
N SER A 11 6.25 9.45 -4.28
CA SER A 11 7.29 9.39 -5.31
C SER A 11 6.83 8.55 -6.51
N GLY A 12 7.53 8.69 -7.65
CA GLY A 12 7.25 7.84 -8.82
C GLY A 12 7.43 6.34 -8.54
N GLU A 13 8.38 5.98 -7.67
CA GLU A 13 8.56 4.60 -7.21
C GLU A 13 7.37 4.12 -6.37
N ASP A 14 6.84 4.98 -5.49
CA ASP A 14 5.64 4.66 -4.71
C ASP A 14 4.43 4.39 -5.62
N VAL A 15 4.28 5.16 -6.70
CA VAL A 15 3.22 4.94 -7.70
C VAL A 15 3.37 3.57 -8.37
N GLN A 16 4.59 3.18 -8.78
CA GLN A 16 4.84 1.89 -9.41
C GLN A 16 4.54 0.72 -8.46
N ILE A 17 4.96 0.85 -7.20
CA ILE A 17 4.67 -0.13 -6.15
C ILE A 17 3.16 -0.26 -5.95
N ILE A 18 2.45 0.86 -5.84
CA ILE A 18 1.00 0.89 -5.68
C ILE A 18 0.31 0.22 -6.87
N GLN A 19 0.72 0.55 -8.09
CA GLN A 19 0.18 -0.09 -9.30
C GLN A 19 0.42 -1.59 -9.32
N ALA A 20 1.59 -2.07 -8.89
CA ALA A 20 1.90 -3.49 -8.85
C ALA A 20 1.03 -4.25 -7.85
N ILE A 21 0.84 -3.69 -6.64
CA ILE A 21 -0.07 -4.24 -5.62
C ILE A 21 -1.49 -4.28 -6.19
N ILE A 22 -2.02 -3.16 -6.69
CA ILE A 22 -3.39 -3.11 -7.23
C ILE A 22 -3.56 -4.04 -8.42
N LYS A 23 -2.55 -4.15 -9.30
CA LYS A 23 -2.57 -5.09 -10.43
C LYS A 23 -2.65 -6.52 -9.96
N SER A 24 -1.89 -6.89 -8.92
CA SER A 24 -1.94 -8.22 -8.34
C SER A 24 -3.33 -8.52 -7.77
N PHE A 25 -3.91 -7.63 -6.97
CA PHE A 25 -5.20 -7.85 -6.30
C PHE A 25 -6.43 -7.67 -7.19
N TYR A 26 -6.39 -6.75 -8.15
CA TYR A 26 -7.56 -6.24 -8.86
C TYR A 26 -7.42 -6.19 -10.39
N GLY A 27 -6.28 -6.64 -10.93
CA GLY A 27 -6.00 -6.68 -12.35
C GLY A 27 -5.58 -5.34 -12.96
N SER A 28 -5.02 -5.41 -14.16
CA SER A 28 -4.40 -4.28 -14.87
C SER A 28 -5.36 -3.11 -15.13
N GLY A 29 -6.64 -3.39 -15.41
CA GLY A 29 -7.63 -2.34 -15.68
C GLY A 29 -7.90 -1.45 -14.47
N THR A 30 -7.90 -2.03 -13.26
CA THR A 30 -8.02 -1.26 -12.02
C THR A 30 -6.73 -0.50 -11.73
N ALA A 31 -5.57 -1.13 -11.91
CA ALA A 31 -4.26 -0.54 -11.65
C ALA A 31 -3.97 0.71 -12.50
N ALA A 32 -4.44 0.75 -13.75
CA ALA A 32 -4.26 1.89 -14.63
C ALA A 32 -4.87 3.21 -14.09
N ARG A 33 -5.81 3.12 -13.15
CA ARG A 33 -6.45 4.28 -12.52
C ARG A 33 -5.60 4.93 -11.41
N PHE A 34 -4.55 4.24 -10.95
CA PHE A 34 -3.68 4.68 -9.86
C PHE A 34 -2.43 5.33 -10.47
N ASN A 35 -2.34 6.65 -10.41
CA ASN A 35 -1.21 7.41 -10.92
C ASN A 35 -0.89 8.58 -9.97
N SER A 36 0.17 9.34 -10.26
CA SER A 36 0.63 10.44 -9.39
C SER A 36 -0.42 11.51 -9.12
N SER A 37 -1.40 11.70 -10.01
CA SER A 37 -2.47 12.68 -9.85
C SER A 37 -3.68 12.14 -9.07
N THR A 38 -3.92 10.83 -9.09
CA THR A 38 -5.11 10.21 -8.50
C THR A 38 -4.86 9.60 -7.12
N ILE A 39 -3.63 9.22 -6.80
CA ILE A 39 -3.33 8.59 -5.50
C ILE A 39 -3.39 9.64 -4.39
N SER A 40 -4.26 9.40 -3.41
CA SER A 40 -4.41 10.25 -2.23
C SER A 40 -3.62 9.71 -1.03
N GLU A 41 -3.51 10.52 0.02
CA GLU A 41 -3.00 10.02 1.30
C GLU A 41 -3.88 8.90 1.87
N GLU A 42 -5.19 8.98 1.62
CA GLU A 42 -6.15 7.97 2.07
C GLU A 42 -5.96 6.65 1.30
N THR A 43 -5.68 6.72 0.00
CA THR A 43 -5.32 5.55 -0.81
C THR A 43 -4.12 4.82 -0.23
N VAL A 44 -3.09 5.57 0.16
CA VAL A 44 -1.87 5.03 0.77
C VAL A 44 -2.17 4.32 2.10
N LYS A 45 -3.07 4.88 2.93
CA LYS A 45 -3.48 4.26 4.20
C LYS A 45 -4.29 2.99 3.98
N GLU A 46 -5.33 3.04 3.15
CA GLU A 46 -6.18 1.89 2.86
C GLU A 46 -5.38 0.72 2.28
N MET A 47 -4.42 1.01 1.41
CA MET A 47 -3.52 -0.01 0.88
C MET A 47 -2.57 -0.57 1.95
N ALA A 48 -2.09 0.26 2.88
CA ALA A 48 -1.30 -0.22 4.00
C ALA A 48 -2.12 -1.16 4.92
N VAL A 49 -3.39 -0.84 5.17
CA VAL A 49 -4.30 -1.70 5.94
C VAL A 49 -4.55 -3.03 5.21
N LEU A 50 -4.80 -3.00 3.91
CA LEU A 50 -4.92 -4.22 3.10
C LEU A 50 -3.68 -5.10 3.24
N LEU A 51 -2.48 -4.51 3.16
CA LEU A 51 -1.24 -5.26 3.29
C LEU A 51 -1.06 -5.87 4.69
N THR A 52 -1.37 -5.13 5.77
CA THR A 52 -1.31 -5.68 7.13
C THR A 52 -2.28 -6.84 7.32
N GLU A 53 -3.50 -6.76 6.79
CA GLU A 53 -4.51 -7.82 6.88
C GLU A 53 -4.18 -9.05 6.02
N THR A 54 -3.25 -8.89 5.07
CA THR A 54 -2.70 -9.99 4.28
C THR A 54 -1.40 -10.55 4.85
N ALA A 55 -0.79 -9.88 5.84
CA ALA A 55 0.44 -10.31 6.50
C ALA A 55 0.24 -11.68 7.17
N ASP A 56 -0.88 -11.89 7.86
CA ASP A 56 -1.25 -13.15 8.51
C ASP A 56 -1.39 -14.35 7.55
N CYS A 57 -1.47 -14.07 6.25
CA CYS A 57 -1.61 -15.07 5.18
C CYS A 57 -0.37 -15.18 4.27
N SER A 58 0.70 -14.46 4.58
CA SER A 58 1.86 -14.30 3.70
C SER A 58 3.16 -14.47 4.47
N GLN A 59 4.20 -15.00 3.83
CA GLN A 59 5.54 -15.14 4.45
C GLN A 59 6.34 -13.81 4.55
N TRP A 60 5.71 -12.65 4.45
CA TRP A 60 6.38 -11.36 4.21
C TRP A 60 6.49 -10.60 5.51
N MET A 61 7.31 -11.12 6.42
CA MET A 61 7.46 -10.52 7.75
C MET A 61 8.93 -10.28 8.07
N ASP A 62 9.46 -9.20 7.49
CA ASP A 62 10.15 -8.20 8.31
C ASP A 62 9.09 -7.13 8.65
N ALA A 63 8.31 -7.39 9.69
CA ALA A 63 7.11 -6.62 10.03
C ALA A 63 7.44 -5.13 10.23
N VAL A 64 6.80 -4.24 9.45
CA VAL A 64 6.74 -2.81 9.82
C VAL A 64 5.61 -2.69 10.85
N PRO A 65 5.92 -2.48 12.15
CA PRO A 65 4.92 -2.55 13.22
C PRO A 65 3.79 -1.55 12.96
N ASN A 66 2.54 -1.99 13.12
CA ASN A 66 1.36 -1.17 12.89
C ASN A 66 1.29 -0.06 13.96
N PRO A 67 1.23 1.22 13.57
CA PRO A 67 1.13 2.32 14.51
C PRO A 67 -0.24 2.37 15.17
N SER A 68 -1.26 1.63 14.72
CA SER A 68 -2.58 1.55 15.38
C SER A 68 -2.49 0.98 16.80
N ASP A 69 -1.42 0.24 17.11
CA ASP A 69 -1.10 -0.23 18.46
C ASP A 69 -0.55 0.90 19.38
N ILE A 70 -0.33 2.10 18.84
CA ILE A 70 0.29 3.25 19.50
C ILE A 70 -0.48 4.52 19.12
N LEU A 71 -1.16 5.19 20.06
CA LEU A 71 -1.86 6.46 19.80
C LEU A 71 -0.93 7.48 19.09
N MET A 72 -1.06 7.64 17.78
CA MET A 72 -0.14 8.44 16.96
C MET A 72 -0.86 9.50 16.11
N PRO A 73 -0.23 10.69 15.93
CA PRO A 73 -0.75 11.73 15.06
C PRO A 73 -0.73 11.32 13.58
N THR A 74 -1.70 11.81 12.80
CA THR A 74 -1.96 11.44 11.39
C THR A 74 -0.74 11.52 10.46
N LYS A 75 0.19 12.44 10.71
CA LYS A 75 1.44 12.58 9.93
C LYS A 75 2.35 11.34 10.06
N ASN A 76 2.35 10.68 11.21
CA ASN A 76 3.13 9.47 11.44
C ASN A 76 2.51 8.25 10.76
N LEU A 77 1.18 8.23 10.64
CA LEU A 77 0.43 7.18 9.96
C LEU A 77 0.75 7.14 8.45
N LYS A 78 0.77 8.30 7.78
CA LYS A 78 1.15 8.39 6.35
C LYS A 78 2.59 7.91 6.12
N LYS A 79 3.53 8.33 6.98
CA LYS A 79 4.93 7.94 6.91
C LYS A 79 5.11 6.43 7.10
N TRP A 80 4.40 5.86 8.06
CA TRP A 80 4.36 4.41 8.25
C TRP A 80 3.79 3.68 7.03
N ALA A 81 2.64 4.13 6.51
CA ALA A 81 1.96 3.49 5.39
C ALA A 81 2.85 3.45 4.14
N LEU A 82 3.53 4.56 3.82
CA LEU A 82 4.53 4.58 2.74
C LEU A 82 5.70 3.63 3.00
N ARG A 83 6.21 3.57 4.23
CA ARG A 83 7.27 2.63 4.59
C ARG A 83 6.84 1.18 4.43
N LEU A 84 5.62 0.85 4.83
CA LEU A 84 5.04 -0.48 4.65
C LEU A 84 4.92 -0.83 3.17
N LEU A 85 4.32 0.06 2.36
CA LEU A 85 4.22 -0.13 0.91
C LEU A 85 5.59 -0.33 0.27
N ARG A 86 6.60 0.46 0.63
CA ARG A 86 7.96 0.33 0.07
C ARG A 86 8.64 -0.99 0.40
N ASN A 87 8.39 -1.54 1.59
CA ASN A 87 9.03 -2.77 2.03
C ASN A 87 8.24 -4.01 1.57
N ALA A 88 6.94 -4.04 1.87
CA ALA A 88 6.06 -5.14 1.55
C ALA A 88 5.58 -5.11 0.09
N GLY A 89 5.74 -4.01 -0.64
CA GLY A 89 5.33 -3.90 -2.04
C GLY A 89 6.35 -4.43 -3.04
N LYS A 90 7.63 -4.53 -2.66
CA LYS A 90 8.74 -4.89 -3.57
C LYS A 90 8.51 -6.24 -4.28
N PRO A 91 8.17 -7.33 -3.59
CA PRO A 91 7.95 -8.60 -4.30
C PRO A 91 6.73 -8.62 -5.24
N PHE A 92 5.79 -7.66 -5.15
CA PHE A 92 4.73 -7.49 -6.15
C PHE A 92 5.24 -6.90 -7.47
N LEU A 93 6.37 -6.17 -7.45
CA LEU A 93 7.01 -5.67 -8.67
C LEU A 93 7.63 -6.81 -9.49
N THR A 94 8.21 -7.80 -8.79
CA THR A 94 8.91 -8.95 -9.37
C THR A 94 8.02 -10.16 -9.62
N GLY A 95 6.75 -10.12 -9.21
CA GLY A 95 5.82 -11.24 -9.36
C GLY A 95 6.14 -12.43 -8.45
N THR A 96 6.96 -12.21 -7.41
CA THR A 96 7.40 -13.25 -6.46
C THR A 96 6.54 -13.19 -5.20
N GLU A 97 5.26 -12.87 -5.36
CA GLU A 97 4.39 -12.68 -4.22
C GLU A 97 4.09 -13.98 -3.46
N GLY A 98 4.56 -14.12 -2.22
CA GLY A 98 4.23 -15.24 -1.33
C GLY A 98 2.86 -15.12 -0.63
N VAL A 99 1.82 -14.61 -1.30
CA VAL A 99 0.45 -14.50 -0.74
C VAL A 99 -0.41 -15.62 -1.31
N THR A 100 -1.09 -16.39 -0.45
CA THR A 100 -1.99 -17.46 -0.91
C THR A 100 -3.16 -16.91 -1.74
N VAL A 101 -3.53 -17.60 -2.82
CA VAL A 101 -4.59 -17.15 -3.75
C VAL A 101 -5.93 -16.94 -3.03
N ALA A 102 -6.27 -17.82 -2.08
CA ALA A 102 -7.51 -17.74 -1.32
C ALA A 102 -7.57 -16.46 -0.45
N CYS A 103 -6.50 -16.17 0.31
CA CYS A 103 -6.48 -14.98 1.15
C CYS A 103 -6.42 -13.69 0.31
N LYS A 104 -5.65 -13.69 -0.77
CA LYS A 104 -5.63 -12.60 -1.75
C LYS A 104 -7.04 -12.26 -2.26
N ASN A 105 -7.82 -13.25 -2.66
CA ASN A 105 -9.17 -13.04 -3.18
C ASN A 105 -10.16 -12.52 -2.12
N VAL A 106 -10.12 -13.07 -0.91
CA VAL A 106 -11.01 -12.66 0.19
C VAL A 106 -10.71 -11.23 0.62
N ARG A 107 -9.43 -10.91 0.87
CA ARG A 107 -9.01 -9.57 1.29
C ARG A 107 -9.18 -8.55 0.16
N ALA A 108 -8.89 -8.93 -1.09
CA ALA A 108 -9.20 -8.09 -2.25
C ALA A 108 -10.65 -7.64 -2.21
N ALA A 109 -11.60 -8.58 -2.09
CA ALA A 109 -13.02 -8.29 -2.11
C ALA A 109 -13.46 -7.34 -0.98
N GLN A 110 -12.93 -7.53 0.23
CA GLN A 110 -13.27 -6.69 1.40
C GLN A 110 -12.87 -5.22 1.22
N PHE A 111 -11.66 -4.96 0.71
CA PHE A 111 -11.11 -3.60 0.65
C PHE A 111 -11.32 -2.88 -0.69
N LYS A 112 -11.78 -3.59 -1.73
CA LYS A 112 -11.90 -3.04 -3.10
C LYS A 112 -12.68 -1.72 -3.14
N HIS A 113 -13.81 -1.65 -2.44
CA HIS A 113 -14.69 -0.48 -2.48
C HIS A 113 -14.00 0.77 -1.88
N GLN A 114 -13.41 0.63 -0.69
CA GLN A 114 -12.78 1.74 0.03
C GLN A 114 -11.53 2.25 -0.72
N ILE A 115 -10.71 1.33 -1.22
CA ILE A 115 -9.52 1.67 -2.01
C ILE A 115 -9.90 2.47 -3.27
N ILE A 116 -10.93 2.05 -4.01
CA ILE A 116 -11.35 2.77 -5.23
C ILE A 116 -11.93 4.14 -4.91
N LEU A 117 -12.72 4.27 -3.84
CA LEU A 117 -13.30 5.55 -3.42
C LEU A 117 -12.27 6.55 -2.88
N SER A 118 -11.14 6.06 -2.39
CA SER A 118 -10.07 6.91 -1.84
C SER A 118 -9.30 7.72 -2.90
N LEU A 119 -9.50 7.44 -4.19
CA LEU A 119 -8.82 8.14 -5.28
C LEU A 119 -9.26 9.61 -5.34
N LYS A 120 -8.31 10.51 -5.63
CA LYS A 120 -8.61 11.91 -5.96
C LYS A 120 -9.28 11.98 -7.34
N TYR A 121 -10.24 12.90 -7.45
CA TYR A 121 -10.93 13.26 -8.69
C TYR A 121 -10.20 14.39 -9.40
#